data_AF-A0A8T7JIN1-F1
#
_entry.id   AF-A0A8T7JIN1-F1
#
_cell.length_a   1.000
_cell.length_b   1.000
_cell.length_c   1.000
_cell.angle_alpha   90.00
_cell.angle_beta   90.00
_cell.angle_gamma   90.00
#
_symmetry.space_group_name_H-M   'P 1'
#
loop_
_entity.id
_entity.type
_entity.pdbx_description
1 polymer ?
#
loop_
_entity_poly.entity_id
_entity_poly.type
_entity_poly.pdbx_seq_one_letter_code
_entity_poly.pdbx_strand_id
1 'polypeptide(L)'
;MGKTLYDKLWDQHVVKTREDGTALIYIDRQLLHEVTSPQAFEGLRLAGRKPWRLDANLATPDHNVPTTAVEREVGIEGIVDPVSKIQVKTLDENCDEFGIVEFKMKDKRQGIVHVVGPEQGATLPGMTVVCGDSHTATHGAFAALAHGIGTSEVEHVLATQCLIQRKMKNLLINVEGELGAGITGKDVVLHVIGLIGT
;
A
#
# COMPACT_ATOMS: atom_id res chain seq x y z
N MET A 1 -24.00 9.61 -20.30
CA MET A 1 -23.83 9.86 -18.84
C MET A 1 -22.35 10.03 -18.55
N GLY A 2 -21.97 10.95 -17.66
CA GLY A 2 -20.59 11.10 -17.22
C GLY A 2 -20.16 9.96 -16.31
N LYS A 3 -18.90 9.53 -16.40
CA LYS A 3 -18.29 8.54 -15.49
C LYS A 3 -17.65 9.25 -14.29
N THR A 4 -17.76 8.67 -13.10
CA THR A 4 -17.02 9.15 -11.91
C THR A 4 -15.51 8.92 -12.08
N LEU A 5 -14.68 9.52 -11.22
CA LEU A 5 -13.25 9.20 -11.20
C LEU A 5 -13.01 7.71 -10.94
N TYR A 6 -13.71 7.14 -9.95
CA TYR A 6 -13.65 5.71 -9.66
C TYR A 6 -14.02 4.84 -10.87
N ASP A 7 -15.09 5.18 -11.60
CA ASP A 7 -15.48 4.42 -12.79
C ASP A 7 -14.42 4.48 -13.89
N LYS A 8 -13.80 5.66 -14.09
CA LYS A 8 -12.73 5.81 -15.09
C LYS A 8 -11.50 4.97 -14.71
N LEU A 9 -11.06 5.05 -13.45
CA LEU A 9 -9.94 4.26 -12.96
C LEU A 9 -10.25 2.77 -13.05
N TRP A 10 -11.40 2.33 -12.55
CA TRP A 10 -11.83 0.93 -12.63
C TRP A 10 -11.82 0.42 -14.08
N ASP A 11 -12.50 1.12 -14.99
CA ASP A 11 -12.64 0.68 -16.38
C ASP A 11 -11.30 0.62 -17.14
N GLN A 12 -10.30 1.42 -16.72
CA GLN A 12 -8.95 1.38 -17.29
C GLN A 12 -8.13 0.17 -16.84
N HIS A 13 -8.46 -0.45 -15.70
CA HIS A 13 -7.65 -1.50 -15.08
C HIS A 13 -8.32 -2.88 -15.08
N VAL A 14 -9.59 -2.99 -15.48
CA VAL A 14 -10.24 -4.30 -15.62
C VAL A 14 -9.56 -5.10 -16.73
N VAL A 15 -9.00 -6.24 -16.36
CA VAL A 15 -8.46 -7.25 -17.29
C VAL A 15 -9.59 -8.16 -17.78
N LYS A 16 -10.42 -8.65 -16.85
CA LYS A 16 -11.56 -9.53 -17.18
C LYS A 16 -12.63 -9.50 -16.10
N THR A 17 -13.88 -9.34 -16.50
CA THR A 17 -15.04 -9.54 -15.62
C THR A 17 -15.52 -10.99 -15.72
N ARG A 18 -15.87 -11.59 -14.58
CA ARG A 18 -16.44 -12.93 -14.45
C ARG A 18 -17.96 -12.87 -14.36
N GLU A 19 -18.61 -14.01 -14.59
CA GLU A 19 -20.08 -14.13 -14.61
C GLU A 19 -20.73 -13.80 -13.27
N ASP A 20 -20.02 -14.01 -12.15
CA ASP A 20 -20.48 -13.70 -10.79
C ASP A 20 -20.38 -12.20 -10.43
N GLY A 21 -19.88 -11.38 -11.36
CA GLY A 21 -19.68 -9.94 -11.18
C GLY A 21 -18.38 -9.54 -10.48
N THR A 22 -17.50 -10.48 -10.16
CA THR A 22 -16.11 -10.17 -9.78
C THR A 22 -15.28 -9.84 -11.02
N ALA A 23 -14.25 -9.04 -10.87
CA ALA A 23 -13.33 -8.69 -11.94
C ALA A 23 -11.89 -8.94 -11.52
N LEU A 24 -11.06 -9.38 -12.46
CA LEU A 24 -9.62 -9.31 -12.34
C LEU A 24 -9.19 -7.91 -12.75
N ILE A 25 -8.55 -7.17 -11.84
CA ILE A 25 -7.99 -5.84 -12.09
C ILE A 25 -6.46 -5.91 -12.11
N TYR A 26 -5.83 -5.12 -12.98
CA TYR A 26 -4.39 -4.94 -13.00
C TYR A 26 -3.95 -4.00 -11.87
N ILE A 27 -2.79 -4.29 -11.26
CA ILE A 27 -2.20 -3.51 -10.18
C ILE A 27 -0.89 -2.85 -10.65
N ASP A 28 -0.88 -1.53 -10.73
CA ASP A 28 0.30 -0.76 -11.18
C ASP A 28 1.40 -0.70 -10.13
N ARG A 29 1.03 -0.56 -8.85
CA ARG A 29 1.95 -0.42 -7.74
C ARG A 29 1.52 -1.26 -6.55
N GLN A 30 2.45 -2.03 -6.03
CA GLN A 30 2.33 -2.66 -4.72
C GLN A 30 3.38 -2.08 -3.78
N LEU A 31 2.93 -1.59 -2.64
CA LEU A 31 3.81 -1.19 -1.55
C LEU A 31 3.90 -2.33 -0.55
N LEU A 32 5.10 -2.51 0.02
CA LEU A 32 5.42 -3.61 0.92
C LEU A 32 6.02 -3.06 2.22
N HIS A 33 5.70 -3.72 3.32
CA HIS A 33 6.23 -3.44 4.65
C HIS A 33 6.43 -4.75 5.42
N GLU A 34 7.09 -4.68 6.56
CA GLU A 34 7.66 -5.83 7.26
C GLU A 34 6.64 -6.71 8.01
N VAL A 35 5.39 -6.26 8.16
CA VAL A 35 4.40 -6.98 8.97
C VAL A 35 3.67 -8.05 8.15
N THR A 36 3.23 -7.71 6.94
CA THR A 36 2.33 -8.57 6.13
C THR A 36 2.99 -9.21 4.92
N SER A 37 4.11 -8.63 4.45
CA SER A 37 4.82 -9.09 3.26
C SER A 37 5.66 -10.35 3.46
N PRO A 38 6.31 -10.59 4.62
CA PRO A 38 7.14 -11.79 4.81
C PRO A 38 6.46 -13.12 4.48
N GLN A 39 5.20 -13.29 4.91
CA GLN A 39 4.47 -14.53 4.63
C GLN A 39 4.13 -14.66 3.14
N ALA A 40 3.90 -13.56 2.42
CA ALA A 40 3.66 -13.59 0.98
C ALA A 40 4.89 -14.05 0.20
N PHE A 41 6.08 -13.61 0.58
CA PHE A 41 7.33 -14.09 -0.02
C PHE A 41 7.58 -15.58 0.24
N GLU A 42 7.28 -16.06 1.44
CA GLU A 42 7.37 -17.49 1.73
C GLU A 42 6.38 -18.31 0.90
N GLY A 43 5.15 -17.80 0.68
CA GLY A 43 4.17 -18.41 -0.21
C GLY A 43 4.71 -18.56 -1.64
N LEU A 44 5.38 -17.53 -2.18
CA LEU A 44 6.04 -17.62 -3.49
C LEU A 44 7.12 -18.70 -3.50
N ARG A 45 7.97 -18.75 -2.46
CA ARG A 45 9.07 -19.71 -2.34
C ARG A 45 8.57 -21.15 -2.31
N LEU A 46 7.59 -21.44 -1.45
CA LEU A 46 6.96 -22.76 -1.35
C LEU A 46 6.27 -23.19 -2.65
N ALA A 47 5.71 -22.24 -3.39
CA ALA A 47 5.07 -22.50 -4.69
C ALA A 47 6.06 -22.51 -5.88
N GLY A 48 7.35 -22.26 -5.65
CA GLY A 48 8.36 -22.15 -6.72
C GLY A 48 8.10 -20.99 -7.69
N ARG A 49 7.46 -19.91 -7.21
CA ARG A 49 7.09 -18.72 -8.00
C ARG A 49 8.08 -17.59 -7.80
N LYS A 50 8.12 -16.67 -8.75
CA LYS A 50 8.85 -15.40 -8.66
C LYS A 50 7.87 -14.24 -8.83
N PRO A 51 8.18 -13.05 -8.30
CA PRO A 51 7.40 -11.87 -8.61
C PRO A 51 7.31 -11.63 -10.12
N TRP A 52 6.13 -11.32 -10.62
CA TRP A 52 5.86 -11.12 -12.04
C TRP A 52 6.56 -9.86 -12.58
N ARG A 53 6.52 -8.77 -11.80
CA ARG A 53 7.04 -7.47 -12.21
C ARG A 53 7.74 -6.76 -11.05
N LEU A 54 9.07 -6.83 -11.01
CA LEU A 54 9.86 -6.29 -9.91
C LEU A 54 9.72 -4.78 -9.75
N ASP A 55 9.70 -4.01 -10.85
CA ASP A 55 9.61 -2.55 -10.83
C ASP A 55 8.24 -1.99 -10.38
N ALA A 56 7.22 -2.85 -10.28
CA ALA A 56 5.91 -2.52 -9.71
C ALA A 56 5.86 -2.63 -8.17
N ASN A 57 6.93 -3.10 -7.53
CA ASN A 57 7.01 -3.30 -6.08
C ASN A 57 7.99 -2.31 -5.44
N LEU A 58 7.62 -1.76 -4.29
CA LEU A 58 8.50 -0.91 -3.48
C LEU A 58 8.29 -1.24 -2.00
N ALA A 59 9.38 -1.50 -1.28
CA ALA A 59 9.37 -1.83 0.13
C ALA A 59 9.95 -0.71 1.00
N THR A 60 9.41 -0.55 2.19
CA THR A 60 10.01 0.23 3.28
C THR A 60 9.53 -0.34 4.60
N PRO A 61 10.40 -0.59 5.59
CA PRO A 61 9.96 -0.92 6.93
C PRO A 61 9.47 0.34 7.64
N ASP A 62 8.37 0.28 8.38
CA ASP A 62 7.84 1.45 9.12
C ASP A 62 7.07 1.16 10.41
N HIS A 63 6.46 -0.02 10.60
CA HIS A 63 5.70 -0.35 11.82
C HIS A 63 6.60 -0.71 13.01
N ASN A 64 7.75 -1.33 12.76
CA ASN A 64 8.66 -1.91 13.74
C ASN A 64 10.01 -1.21 13.81
N VAL A 65 10.10 0.00 13.24
CA VAL A 65 11.33 0.79 13.24
C VAL A 65 11.42 1.59 14.56
N PRO A 66 12.53 1.53 15.29
CA PRO A 66 12.69 2.30 16.53
C PRO A 66 12.58 3.81 16.32
N THR A 67 12.09 4.50 17.35
CA THR A 67 11.93 5.96 17.35
C THR A 67 13.03 6.69 18.10
N THR A 68 13.84 5.99 18.91
CA THR A 68 14.94 6.62 19.64
C THR A 68 16.18 6.78 18.75
N ALA A 69 16.89 7.90 18.89
CA ALA A 69 18.05 8.21 18.06
C ALA A 69 19.17 7.14 18.16
N VAL A 70 19.40 6.62 19.38
CA VAL A 70 20.43 5.62 19.65
C VAL A 70 20.12 4.31 18.93
N GLU A 71 18.90 3.79 19.05
CA GLU A 71 18.50 2.53 18.40
C GLU A 71 18.52 2.65 16.88
N ARG A 72 18.10 3.81 16.34
CA ARG A 72 18.14 4.09 14.91
C ARG A 72 19.56 4.14 14.34
N GLU A 73 20.51 4.71 15.08
CA GLU A 73 21.91 4.78 14.66
C GLU A 73 22.52 3.37 14.53
N VAL A 74 22.21 2.49 15.48
CA VAL A 74 22.70 1.11 15.49
C VAL A 74 22.21 0.35 14.25
N GLY A 75 20.92 0.45 13.88
CA GLY A 75 20.35 -0.29 12.76
C GLY A 75 19.34 -1.34 13.21
N ILE A 76 19.14 -2.37 12.40
CA ILE A 76 18.32 -3.55 12.76
C ILE A 76 18.80 -4.18 14.08
N GLU A 77 20.10 -4.12 14.36
CA GLU A 77 20.67 -4.61 15.61
C GLU A 77 20.26 -3.80 16.85
N GLY A 78 19.77 -2.57 16.66
CA GLY A 78 19.23 -1.73 17.72
C GLY A 78 17.77 -2.03 18.07
N ILE A 79 17.09 -2.90 17.32
CA ILE A 79 15.72 -3.30 17.62
C ILE A 79 15.75 -4.29 18.78
N VAL A 80 15.28 -3.85 19.95
CA VAL A 80 15.29 -4.64 21.19
C VAL A 80 14.27 -5.79 21.14
N ASP A 81 13.08 -5.53 20.60
CA ASP A 81 12.04 -6.54 20.49
C ASP A 81 12.41 -7.59 19.41
N PRO A 82 12.51 -8.87 19.76
CA PRO A 82 12.95 -9.90 18.83
C PRO A 82 11.95 -10.16 17.69
N VAL A 83 10.66 -9.91 17.90
CA VAL A 83 9.60 -10.09 16.89
C VAL A 83 9.68 -8.96 15.85
N SER A 84 9.79 -7.71 16.31
CA SER A 84 10.04 -6.55 15.46
C SER A 84 11.33 -6.71 14.67
N LYS A 85 12.41 -7.18 15.31
CA LYS A 85 13.71 -7.38 14.67
C LYS A 85 13.63 -8.42 13.55
N ILE A 86 12.97 -9.55 13.79
CA ILE A 86 12.85 -10.59 12.77
C ILE A 86 11.99 -10.14 11.60
N GLN A 87 10.93 -9.37 11.83
CA GLN A 87 10.10 -8.84 10.75
C GLN A 87 10.89 -7.93 9.81
N VAL A 88 11.59 -6.93 10.35
CA VAL A 88 12.41 -6.01 9.54
C VAL A 88 13.51 -6.76 8.80
N LYS A 89 14.24 -7.64 9.50
CA LYS A 89 15.28 -8.47 8.88
C LYS A 89 14.74 -9.38 7.77
N THR A 90 13.55 -9.94 7.96
CA THR A 90 12.94 -10.81 6.96
C THR A 90 12.48 -10.03 5.72
N LEU A 91 12.07 -8.77 5.87
CA LEU A 91 11.80 -7.89 4.73
C LEU A 91 13.08 -7.62 3.93
N ASP A 92 14.17 -7.25 4.62
CA ASP A 92 15.51 -7.06 4.03
C ASP A 92 15.94 -8.28 3.21
N GLU A 93 15.90 -9.48 3.81
CA GLU A 93 16.31 -10.73 3.17
C GLU A 93 15.45 -11.08 1.96
N ASN A 94 14.13 -10.90 2.05
CA ASN A 94 13.24 -11.16 0.93
C ASN A 94 13.44 -10.15 -0.21
N CYS A 95 13.62 -8.86 0.09
CA CYS A 95 13.86 -7.85 -0.94
C CYS A 95 15.19 -8.10 -1.66
N ASP A 96 16.23 -8.47 -0.90
CA ASP A 96 17.54 -8.83 -1.47
C ASP A 96 17.47 -10.12 -2.32
N GLU A 97 16.75 -11.16 -1.87
CA GLU A 97 16.59 -12.43 -2.60
C GLU A 97 15.81 -12.27 -3.91
N PHE A 98 14.70 -11.53 -3.87
CA PHE A 98 13.82 -11.36 -5.02
C PHE A 98 14.20 -10.17 -5.91
N GLY A 99 15.11 -9.30 -5.47
CA GLY A 99 15.54 -8.12 -6.22
C GLY A 99 14.50 -6.99 -6.24
N ILE A 100 13.77 -6.81 -5.14
CA ILE A 100 12.80 -5.72 -4.96
C ILE A 100 13.50 -4.51 -4.36
N VAL A 101 13.18 -3.32 -4.85
CA VAL A 101 13.71 -2.07 -4.29
C VAL A 101 13.13 -1.86 -2.90
N GLU A 102 14.02 -1.68 -1.93
CA GLU A 102 13.69 -1.39 -0.55
C GLU A 102 14.41 -0.13 -0.06
N PHE A 103 13.68 0.76 0.61
CA PHE A 103 14.28 1.81 1.43
C PHE A 103 14.52 1.28 2.84
N LYS A 104 15.65 0.58 3.01
CA LYS A 104 16.05 -0.02 4.29
C LYS A 104 16.12 1.01 5.40
N MET A 105 16.17 0.55 6.65
CA MET A 105 16.08 1.40 7.85
C MET A 105 17.06 2.60 7.90
N LYS A 106 18.24 2.49 7.28
CA LYS A 106 19.26 3.56 7.21
C LYS A 106 19.18 4.42 5.93
N ASP A 107 18.30 4.09 5.00
CA ASP A 107 18.07 4.91 3.81
C ASP A 107 17.40 6.22 4.23
N LYS A 108 17.88 7.35 3.69
CA LYS A 108 17.31 8.68 3.96
C LYS A 108 15.86 8.83 3.49
N ARG A 109 15.41 7.96 2.59
CA ARG A 109 14.05 7.91 2.03
C ARG A 109 13.11 7.02 2.85
N GLN A 110 13.64 6.25 3.80
CA GLN A 110 12.82 5.41 4.66
C GLN A 110 11.86 6.27 5.49
N GLY A 111 10.61 5.82 5.58
CA GLY A 111 9.55 6.50 6.31
C GLY A 111 8.26 5.69 6.26
N ILE A 112 7.16 6.29 6.72
CA ILE A 112 5.84 5.66 6.71
C ILE A 112 5.45 5.30 5.27
N VAL A 113 5.02 4.06 5.02
CA VAL A 113 4.83 3.52 3.67
C VAL A 113 3.90 4.38 2.80
N HIS A 114 2.86 4.96 3.40
CA HIS A 114 1.90 5.83 2.71
C HIS A 114 2.37 7.28 2.52
N VAL A 115 3.46 7.68 3.17
CA VAL A 115 4.14 8.97 2.96
C VAL A 115 5.22 8.80 1.89
N VAL A 116 6.03 7.75 2.03
CA VAL A 116 7.12 7.41 1.11
C VAL A 116 6.61 7.17 -0.31
N GLY A 117 5.49 6.47 -0.48
CA GLY A 117 4.93 6.17 -1.79
C GLY A 117 4.79 7.39 -2.70
N PRO A 118 4.00 8.42 -2.33
CA PRO A 118 3.90 9.63 -3.12
C PRO A 118 5.17 10.49 -3.12
N GLU A 119 5.91 10.61 -2.01
CA GLU A 119 7.14 11.41 -1.95
C GLU A 119 8.21 10.94 -2.93
N GLN A 120 8.29 9.63 -3.18
CA GLN A 120 9.26 9.03 -4.09
C GLN A 120 8.70 8.81 -5.51
N GLY A 121 7.51 9.35 -5.81
CA GLY A 121 6.85 9.22 -7.12
C GLY A 121 6.39 7.79 -7.44
N ALA A 122 6.26 6.92 -6.44
CA ALA A 122 5.74 5.57 -6.61
C ALA A 122 4.21 5.53 -6.73
N THR A 123 3.53 6.60 -6.27
CA THR A 123 2.10 6.84 -6.45
C THR A 123 1.90 8.00 -7.42
N LEU A 124 1.25 7.73 -8.55
CA LEU A 124 0.92 8.73 -9.58
C LEU A 124 -0.57 8.68 -9.93
N PRO A 125 -1.14 9.80 -10.43
CA PRO A 125 -2.52 9.82 -10.88
C PRO A 125 -2.83 8.78 -11.93
N GLY A 126 -4.00 8.14 -11.80
CA GLY A 126 -4.42 7.10 -12.72
C GLY A 126 -4.10 5.68 -12.26
N MET A 127 -3.21 5.48 -11.29
CA MET A 127 -2.75 4.14 -10.90
C MET A 127 -3.77 3.34 -10.08
N THR A 128 -3.65 2.01 -10.13
CA THR A 128 -4.10 1.10 -9.07
C THR A 128 -2.95 0.82 -8.08
N VAL A 129 -3.20 1.08 -6.79
CA VAL A 129 -2.18 0.96 -5.73
C VAL A 129 -2.68 0.06 -4.60
N VAL A 130 -1.90 -0.95 -4.22
CA VAL A 130 -2.24 -1.84 -3.11
C VAL A 130 -1.10 -1.95 -2.12
N CYS A 131 -1.42 -2.26 -0.87
CA CYS A 131 -0.47 -2.57 0.18
C CYS A 131 -1.15 -3.48 1.20
N GLY A 132 -0.36 -4.26 1.92
CA GLY A 132 -0.84 -5.06 3.06
C GLY A 132 -1.25 -4.23 4.28
N ASP A 133 -1.65 -2.97 4.10
CA ASP A 133 -2.01 -2.01 5.15
C ASP A 133 -3.41 -1.41 4.90
N SER A 134 -4.21 -1.25 5.96
CA SER A 134 -5.58 -0.75 5.86
C SER A 134 -5.68 0.72 5.42
N HIS A 135 -4.63 1.52 5.60
CA HIS A 135 -4.61 2.95 5.26
C HIS A 135 -4.13 3.24 3.84
N THR A 136 -4.02 2.23 2.99
CA THR A 136 -3.65 2.38 1.58
C THR A 136 -4.58 3.33 0.81
N ALA A 137 -5.81 3.52 1.27
CA ALA A 137 -6.75 4.51 0.74
C ALA A 137 -6.19 5.95 0.74
N THR A 138 -5.15 6.25 1.56
CA THR A 138 -4.40 7.52 1.54
C THR A 138 -3.97 7.93 0.13
N HIS A 139 -3.56 6.97 -0.71
CA HIS A 139 -3.10 7.23 -2.07
C HIS A 139 -4.22 7.72 -3.01
N GLY A 140 -5.49 7.60 -2.62
CA GLY A 140 -6.62 8.19 -3.33
C GLY A 140 -6.55 9.72 -3.44
N ALA A 141 -5.81 10.39 -2.55
CA ALA A 141 -5.51 11.82 -2.64
C ALA A 141 -4.79 12.21 -3.94
N PHE A 142 -4.13 11.24 -4.59
CA PHE A 142 -3.42 11.41 -5.87
C PHE A 142 -4.25 10.94 -7.06
N ALA A 143 -5.58 10.80 -6.93
CA ALA A 143 -6.46 10.26 -7.96
C ALA A 143 -6.06 8.84 -8.43
N ALA A 144 -5.62 8.01 -7.47
CA ALA A 144 -5.35 6.59 -7.66
C ALA A 144 -6.50 5.73 -7.09
N LEU A 145 -6.72 4.55 -7.67
CA LEU A 145 -7.60 3.52 -7.10
C LEU A 145 -6.79 2.70 -6.10
N ALA A 146 -6.86 3.08 -4.83
CA ALA A 146 -5.98 2.54 -3.80
C ALA A 146 -6.73 1.92 -2.61
N HIS A 147 -6.32 0.72 -2.20
CA HIS A 147 -6.97 -0.02 -1.12
C HIS A 147 -6.02 -1.05 -0.48
N GLY A 148 -6.28 -1.33 0.81
CA GLY A 148 -5.55 -2.34 1.55
C GLY A 148 -5.94 -3.75 1.13
N ILE A 149 -4.99 -4.68 1.20
CA ILE A 149 -5.18 -6.07 0.81
C ILE A 149 -4.64 -7.02 1.88
N GLY A 150 -5.13 -8.26 1.93
CA GLY A 150 -4.63 -9.27 2.86
C GLY A 150 -3.31 -9.91 2.40
N THR A 151 -2.61 -10.62 3.29
CA THR A 151 -1.35 -11.32 2.97
C THR A 151 -1.45 -12.27 1.77
N SER A 152 -2.54 -13.03 1.65
CA SER A 152 -2.74 -13.92 0.50
C SER A 152 -2.92 -13.16 -0.82
N GLU A 153 -3.47 -11.95 -0.76
CA GLU A 153 -3.58 -11.06 -1.91
C GLU A 153 -2.24 -10.40 -2.23
N VAL A 154 -1.42 -10.07 -1.23
CA VAL A 154 -0.04 -9.58 -1.42
C VAL A 154 0.78 -10.60 -2.23
N GLU A 155 0.69 -11.89 -1.89
CA GLU A 155 1.32 -12.97 -2.68
C GLU A 155 0.75 -13.02 -4.10
N HIS A 156 -0.57 -12.94 -4.24
CA HIS A 156 -1.23 -13.03 -5.53
C HIS A 156 -0.83 -11.89 -6.47
N VAL A 157 -0.75 -10.67 -5.95
CA VAL A 157 -0.31 -9.51 -6.72
C VAL A 157 1.18 -9.65 -7.06
N LEU A 158 2.04 -10.04 -6.12
CA LEU A 158 3.45 -10.33 -6.44
C LEU A 158 3.56 -11.35 -7.59
N ALA A 159 2.77 -12.42 -7.56
CA ALA A 159 2.82 -13.49 -8.55
C ALA A 159 2.22 -13.13 -9.92
N THR A 160 1.33 -12.14 -10.03
CA THR A 160 0.50 -11.93 -11.23
C THR A 160 0.29 -10.48 -11.67
N GLN A 161 0.60 -9.51 -10.82
CA GLN A 161 0.18 -8.10 -10.90
C GLN A 161 -1.31 -7.89 -11.12
N CYS A 162 -2.12 -8.85 -10.70
CA CYS A 162 -3.56 -8.73 -10.78
C CYS A 162 -4.18 -9.02 -9.42
N LEU A 163 -5.42 -8.58 -9.24
CA LEU A 163 -6.21 -8.90 -8.06
C LEU A 163 -7.67 -9.13 -8.44
N ILE A 164 -8.29 -10.12 -7.81
CA ILE A 164 -9.73 -10.34 -7.96
C ILE A 164 -10.45 -9.36 -7.04
N GLN A 165 -11.27 -8.49 -7.60
CA GLN A 165 -12.00 -7.46 -6.87
C GLN A 165 -13.47 -7.44 -7.30
N ARG A 166 -14.34 -7.02 -6.37
CA ARG A 166 -15.72 -6.69 -6.70
C ARG A 166 -15.85 -5.18 -6.81
N LYS A 167 -16.48 -4.69 -7.88
CA LYS A 167 -16.69 -3.25 -8.04
C LYS A 167 -17.52 -2.70 -6.88
N MET A 168 -16.94 -1.78 -6.11
CA MET A 168 -17.59 -1.06 -5.01
C MET A 168 -18.60 -0.03 -5.53
N LYS A 169 -19.50 0.40 -4.64
CA LYS A 169 -20.41 1.54 -4.88
C LYS A 169 -19.67 2.85 -4.65
N ASN A 170 -20.16 3.91 -5.29
CA ASN A 170 -19.66 5.27 -5.09
C ASN A 170 -20.45 6.00 -4.00
N LEU A 171 -19.73 6.74 -3.16
CA LEU A 171 -20.29 7.76 -2.26
C LEU A 171 -19.60 9.08 -2.55
N LEU A 172 -20.35 10.10 -2.94
CA LEU A 172 -19.82 11.45 -3.14
C LEU A 172 -19.95 12.24 -1.85
N ILE A 173 -18.82 12.76 -1.38
CA ILE A 173 -18.76 13.69 -0.26
C ILE A 173 -18.34 15.04 -0.85
N ASN A 174 -19.27 15.98 -0.86
CA ASN A 174 -19.02 17.32 -1.36
C ASN A 174 -18.76 18.27 -0.20
N VAL A 175 -17.58 18.88 -0.16
CA VAL A 175 -17.18 19.84 0.88
C VAL A 175 -17.12 21.22 0.22
N GLU A 176 -18.05 22.09 0.60
CA GLU A 176 -18.21 23.42 -0.01
C GLU A 176 -17.83 24.54 1.00
N GLY A 177 -17.37 25.67 0.47
CA GLY A 177 -16.96 26.83 1.26
C GLY A 177 -15.45 26.89 1.57
N GLU A 178 -15.06 27.84 2.40
CA GLU A 178 -13.67 28.04 2.85
C GLU A 178 -13.51 27.58 4.30
N LEU A 179 -12.40 26.91 4.60
CA LEU A 179 -12.08 26.49 5.96
C LEU A 179 -11.75 27.71 6.83
N GLY A 180 -12.38 27.81 7.99
CA GLY A 180 -12.08 28.84 8.99
C GLY A 180 -10.67 28.68 9.58
N ALA A 181 -10.19 29.73 10.24
CA ALA A 181 -8.86 29.73 10.86
C ALA A 181 -8.71 28.57 11.85
N GLY A 182 -7.62 27.80 11.71
CA GLY A 182 -7.32 26.64 12.55
C GLY A 182 -8.01 25.34 12.15
N ILE A 183 -8.91 25.36 11.15
CA ILE A 183 -9.55 24.15 10.63
C ILE A 183 -8.67 23.54 9.53
N THR A 184 -8.41 22.24 9.63
CA THR A 184 -7.51 21.48 8.75
C THR A 184 -8.25 20.33 8.06
N GLY A 185 -7.55 19.63 7.16
CA GLY A 185 -8.08 18.40 6.55
C GLY A 185 -8.42 17.31 7.58
N LYS A 186 -7.75 17.28 8.74
CA LYS A 186 -8.07 16.36 9.84
C LYS A 186 -9.47 16.63 10.40
N ASP A 187 -9.81 17.89 10.60
CA ASP A 187 -11.10 18.29 11.17
C ASP A 187 -12.24 17.97 10.20
N VAL A 188 -12.03 18.21 8.90
CA VAL A 188 -12.99 17.86 7.84
C VAL A 188 -13.26 16.35 7.82
N VAL A 189 -12.22 15.50 7.78
CA VAL A 189 -12.43 14.05 7.72
C VAL A 189 -13.04 13.50 9.01
N LEU A 190 -12.71 14.04 10.18
CA LEU A 190 -13.35 13.66 11.44
C LEU A 190 -14.84 14.02 11.46
N HIS A 191 -15.22 15.21 10.96
CA HIS A 191 -16.62 15.59 10.84
C HIS A 191 -17.39 14.65 9.91
N VAL A 192 -16.81 14.33 8.75
CA VAL A 192 -17.38 13.38 7.79
C VAL A 192 -17.62 12.00 8.43
N ILE A 193 -16.62 11.46 9.14
CA ILE A 193 -16.75 10.17 9.84
C ILE A 193 -17.87 10.23 10.88
N GLY A 194 -17.97 11.34 11.62
CA GLY A 194 -19.04 11.55 12.61
C GLY A 194 -20.45 11.56 12.02
N LEU A 195 -20.61 11.98 10.76
CA LEU A 195 -21.90 11.97 10.04
C LEU A 195 -22.24 10.60 9.44
N ILE A 196 -21.25 9.87 8.92
CA ILE A 196 -21.46 8.59 8.25
C ILE A 196 -21.60 7.45 9.27
N GLY A 197 -20.84 7.50 10.37
CA GLY A 197 -20.71 6.41 11.34
C GLY A 197 -19.57 5.43 11.01
N THR A 198 -19.20 4.61 12.00
CA THR A 198 -18.21 3.53 11.89
C THR A 198 -18.87 2.18 11.67
#